data_AF-A0A7T3E651-F1
#
_entry.id   AF-A0A7T3E651-F1
#
_cell.length_a   1.000
_cell.length_b   1.000
_cell.length_c   1.000
_cell.angle_alpha   90.00
_cell.angle_beta   90.00
_cell.angle_gamma   90.00
#
_symmetry.space_group_name_H-M   'P 1'
#
loop_
_entity.id
_entity.type
_entity.pdbx_description
1 polymer ?
#
loop_
_entity_poly.entity_id
_entity_poly.type
_entity_poly.pdbx_seq_one_letter_code
_entity_poly.pdbx_strand_id
1 'polypeptide(L)'
;MAILGNRHPEDVKAAIRKRFGSLAAFERAERLSVGSVSEILRGRPSARTTKAVERVLREQVIASESIIPVDSATNVTLHRQNGAVN
;
A
#
# COMPACT_ATOMS: atom_id res chain seq x y z
N MET A 1 3.46 8.02 18.23
CA MET A 1 4.68 7.66 17.48
C MET A 1 4.38 7.87 16.00
N ALA A 2 4.90 8.94 15.41
CA ALA A 2 4.61 9.28 14.00
C ALA A 2 5.40 8.36 13.07
N ILE A 3 4.68 7.52 12.31
CA ILE A 3 5.27 6.48 11.44
C ILE A 3 6.06 7.11 10.27
N LEU A 4 5.80 8.40 10.00
CA LEU A 4 6.38 9.17 8.91
C LEU A 4 7.83 9.62 9.14
N GLY A 5 8.27 9.77 10.40
CA GLY A 5 9.59 10.32 10.71
C GLY A 5 10.78 9.41 10.34
N ASN A 6 10.53 8.11 10.17
CA ASN A 6 11.56 7.09 9.92
C ASN A 6 11.44 6.43 8.53
N ARG A 7 10.47 6.84 7.71
CA ARG A 7 10.26 6.27 6.36
C ARG A 7 10.90 7.19 5.31
N HIS A 8 11.60 6.59 4.36
CA HIS A 8 12.16 7.33 3.23
C HIS A 8 11.02 8.02 2.44
N PRO A 9 11.18 9.28 2.00
CA PRO A 9 10.13 10.02 1.29
C PRO A 9 9.66 9.32 0.01
N GLU A 10 10.53 8.58 -0.67
CA GLU A 10 10.15 7.79 -1.84
C GLU A 10 9.26 6.60 -1.49
N ASP A 11 9.48 5.98 -0.33
CA ASP A 11 8.69 4.82 0.13
C ASP A 11 7.24 5.23 0.41
N VAL A 12 7.07 6.41 1.02
CA VAL A 12 5.75 7.03 1.23
C VAL A 12 5.06 7.33 -0.10
N LYS A 13 5.79 7.92 -1.08
CA LYS A 13 5.24 8.17 -2.42
C LYS A 13 4.86 6.87 -3.13
N ALA A 14 5.67 5.83 -3.01
CA ALA A 14 5.42 4.52 -3.61
C ALA A 14 4.16 3.88 -3.03
N ALA A 15 3.99 3.91 -1.71
CA ALA A 15 2.79 3.39 -1.04
C ALA A 15 1.51 4.10 -1.51
N ILE A 16 1.56 5.43 -1.64
CA ILE A 16 0.41 6.22 -2.13
C ILE A 16 0.13 5.88 -3.60
N ARG A 17 1.17 5.81 -4.45
CA ARG A 17 1.03 5.48 -5.88
C ARG A 17 0.47 4.08 -6.11
N LYS A 18 0.87 3.08 -5.31
CA LYS A 18 0.34 1.71 -5.42
C LYS A 18 -1.17 1.64 -5.23
N ARG A 19 -1.75 2.53 -4.41
CA ARG A 19 -3.20 2.51 -4.11
C ARG A 19 -4.02 3.46 -4.97
N PHE A 20 -3.53 4.67 -5.18
CA PHE A 20 -4.29 5.74 -5.85
C PHE A 20 -3.77 6.05 -7.26
N GLY A 21 -2.68 5.41 -7.70
CA GLY A 21 -2.02 5.65 -8.98
C GLY A 21 -1.19 6.94 -9.04
N SER A 22 -1.56 7.99 -8.29
CA SER A 22 -0.87 9.28 -8.28
C SER A 22 -1.05 10.05 -6.97
N LEU A 23 -0.09 10.93 -6.65
CA LEU A 23 -0.17 11.80 -5.47
C LEU A 23 -1.36 12.76 -5.54
N ALA A 24 -1.60 13.37 -6.71
CA ALA A 24 -2.73 14.27 -6.91
C ALA A 24 -4.10 13.55 -6.80
N ALA A 25 -4.17 12.27 -7.18
CA ALA A 25 -5.39 11.47 -7.04
C ALA A 25 -5.68 11.19 -5.56
N PHE A 26 -4.64 10.89 -4.77
CA PHE A 26 -4.76 10.76 -3.32
C PHE A 26 -5.18 12.07 -2.65
N GLU A 27 -4.56 13.20 -3.04
CA GLU A 27 -4.92 14.51 -2.51
C GLU A 27 -6.39 14.85 -2.80
N ARG A 28 -6.91 14.50 -3.98
CA ARG A 28 -8.33 14.64 -4.31
C ARG A 28 -9.22 13.71 -3.50
N ALA A 29 -8.84 12.44 -3.33
CA ALA A 29 -9.62 11.45 -2.59
C ALA A 29 -9.78 11.84 -1.11
N GLU A 30 -8.72 12.33 -0.48
CA GLU A 30 -8.73 12.75 0.94
C GLU A 30 -9.09 14.24 1.15
N ARG A 31 -9.44 14.96 0.06
CA ARG A 31 -9.74 16.41 0.07
C ARG A 31 -8.62 17.24 0.74
N LEU A 32 -7.38 16.94 0.37
CA LEU A 32 -6.17 17.65 0.79
C LEU A 32 -5.81 18.73 -0.22
N SER A 33 -5.06 19.74 0.21
CA SER A 33 -4.54 20.76 -0.69
C SER A 33 -3.45 20.17 -1.60
N VAL A 34 -3.38 20.67 -2.83
CA VAL A 34 -2.39 20.22 -3.81
C VAL A 34 -0.98 20.52 -3.28
N GLY A 35 -0.12 19.52 -3.24
CA GLY A 35 1.24 19.64 -2.72
C GLY A 35 1.36 19.45 -1.20
N SER A 36 0.26 19.22 -0.48
CA SER A 36 0.30 18.94 0.96
C SER A 36 1.15 17.71 1.29
N VAL A 37 1.18 16.70 0.40
CA VAL A 37 2.08 15.54 0.59
C VAL A 37 3.53 15.95 0.46
N SER A 38 3.85 16.84 -0.48
CA SER A 38 5.21 17.35 -0.65
C SER A 38 5.66 18.21 0.54
N GLU A 39 4.76 18.93 1.19
CA GLU A 39 5.06 19.70 2.39
C GLU A 39 5.42 18.81 3.59
N ILE A 40 4.70 17.70 3.80
CA ILE A 40 5.08 16.71 4.83
C ILE A 40 6.50 16.20 4.58
N LEU A 41 6.80 15.80 3.35
CA LEU A 41 8.11 15.23 2.99
C LEU A 41 9.25 16.25 3.08
N ARG A 42 8.94 17.54 3.04
CA ARG A 42 9.89 18.65 3.23
C ARG A 42 10.05 19.06 4.71
N GLY A 43 9.40 18.37 5.64
CA GLY A 43 9.50 18.66 7.07
C GLY A 43 8.50 19.69 7.58
N ARG A 44 7.45 20.01 6.82
CA ARG A 44 6.30 20.81 7.26
C ARG A 44 5.05 19.93 7.37
N PRO A 45 4.94 19.10 8.42
CA PRO A 45 3.83 18.18 8.57
C PRO A 45 2.55 18.92 8.97
N SER A 46 1.54 18.90 8.10
CA SER A 46 0.17 19.26 8.47
C SER A 46 -0.52 18.09 9.15
N ALA A 47 -1.06 18.27 10.35
CA ALA A 47 -1.67 17.19 11.15
C ALA A 47 -2.75 16.40 10.38
N ARG A 48 -3.57 17.09 9.58
CA ARG A 48 -4.60 16.46 8.73
C ARG A 48 -3.99 15.54 7.68
N THR A 49 -2.97 16.03 6.99
CA THR A 49 -2.27 15.31 5.92
C THR A 49 -1.48 14.14 6.49
N THR A 50 -0.82 14.31 7.65
CA THR A 50 -0.11 13.24 8.37
C THR A 50 -1.05 12.08 8.68
N LYS A 51 -2.23 12.37 9.25
CA LYS A 51 -3.23 11.36 9.59
C LYS A 51 -3.75 10.60 8.38
N ALA A 52 -4.00 11.30 7.26
CA ALA A 52 -4.42 10.69 6.00
C ALA A 52 -3.35 9.73 5.45
N VAL A 53 -2.08 10.17 5.44
CA VAL A 53 -0.96 9.35 4.98
C VAL A 53 -0.74 8.14 5.90
N GLU A 54 -0.80 8.32 7.22
CA GLU A 54 -0.67 7.21 8.18
C GLU A 54 -1.77 6.16 8.01
N ARG A 55 -3.00 6.59 7.73
CA ARG A 55 -4.11 5.68 7.43
C ARG A 55 -3.82 4.83 6.20
N VAL A 56 -3.38 5.45 5.10
CA VAL A 56 -3.03 4.73 3.87
C VAL A 56 -1.86 3.76 4.09
N LEU A 57 -0.84 4.18 4.83
CA LEU A 57 0.30 3.32 5.15
C LEU A 57 -0.12 2.10 5.98
N ARG A 58 -0.99 2.30 6.97
CA ARG A 58 -1.52 1.20 7.77
C ARG A 58 -2.33 0.22 6.93
N GLU A 59 -3.20 0.72 6.06
CA GLU A 59 -3.99 -0.13 5.17
C GLU A 59 -3.12 -0.88 4.16
N GLN A 60 -1.99 -0.31 3.70
CA GLN A 60 -1.01 -1.02 2.87
C GLN A 60 -0.35 -2.19 3.61
N VAL A 61 0.01 -2.01 4.88
CA VAL A 61 0.59 -3.08 5.71
C VAL A 61 -0.42 -4.23 5.84
N ILE A 62 -1.67 -3.92 6.16
CA ILE A 62 -2.75 -4.92 6.27
C ILE A 62 -3.00 -5.63 4.92
N ALA A 63 -3.04 -4.88 3.82
CA ALA A 63 -3.22 -5.46 2.49
C ALA A 63 -2.05 -6.37 2.07
N SER A 64 -0.83 -6.03 2.48
CA SER A 64 0.35 -6.85 2.19
C SER A 64 0.47 -8.07 3.10
N GLU A 65 -0.08 -8.02 4.32
CA GLU A 65 -0.21 -9.18 5.23
C GLU A 65 -1.42 -10.06 4.90
N SER A 66 -2.38 -9.57 4.09
CA SER A 66 -3.46 -10.36 3.53
C SER A 66 -3.01 -11.15 2.30
N ILE A 67 -1.86 -11.80 2.41
CA ILE A 67 -1.54 -12.97 1.58
C ILE A 67 -2.22 -14.11 2.30
N ILE A 68 -3.40 -14.53 1.83
CA ILE A 68 -3.97 -15.80 2.23
C ILE A 68 -2.90 -16.85 1.87
N PRO A 69 -2.29 -17.56 2.84
CA PRO A 69 -1.38 -18.64 2.49
C PRO A 69 -2.22 -19.70 1.78
N VAL A 70 -2.08 -19.80 0.45
CA VAL A 70 -2.57 -20.96 -0.27
C VAL A 70 -1.67 -22.13 0.15
N ASP A 71 -2.24 -23.05 0.92
CA ASP A 71 -1.55 -24.26 1.33
C ASP A 71 -1.22 -25.07 0.07
N SER A 72 0.07 -25.05 -0.31
CA SER A 72 0.56 -25.64 -1.56
C SER A 72 0.54 -27.17 -1.55
N ALA A 73 0.04 -27.82 -0.49
CA ALA A 73 -0.04 -29.27 -0.39
C ALA A 73 -1.16 -29.90 -1.24
N THR A 74 -2.12 -29.11 -1.74
CA THR A 74 -3.28 -29.65 -2.49
C THR A 74 -3.05 -29.82 -4.00
N ASN A 75 -1.94 -29.32 -4.57
CA ASN A 75 -1.74 -29.32 -6.03
C ASN A 75 -0.86 -30.45 -6.59
N VAL A 76 -0.31 -31.32 -5.73
CA VAL A 76 0.57 -32.42 -6.21
C VAL A 76 -0.24 -33.60 -6.77
N THR A 77 -1.42 -33.88 -6.21
CA THR A 77 -2.26 -35.03 -6.63
C THR A 77 -2.96 -34.81 -7.97
N LEU A 78 -3.21 -33.56 -8.37
CA LEU A 78 -3.90 -33.23 -9.64
C LEU A 78 -3.00 -33.33 -10.88
N HIS A 79 -1.66 -33.31 -10.74
CA HIS A 79 -0.75 -33.39 -11.89
C HIS A 79 -0.76 -34.78 -12.56
N ARG A 80 -1.15 -35.85 -11.85
CA ARG A 80 -1.10 -37.25 -12.36
C ARG A 80 -2.32 -37.63 -13.23
N GLN A 81 -3.43 -36.90 -13.14
CA GLN A 81 -4.72 -37.36 -13.66
C GLN A 81 -4.98 -37.09 -15.15
N ASN A 82 -4.17 -36.25 -15.82
CA ASN A 82 -4.39 -35.90 -17.23
C ASN A 82 -3.72 -36.87 -18.25
N GLY A 83 -3.15 -37.99 -17.81
CA GLY A 83 -2.41 -38.93 -18.67
C GLY A 83 -3.09 -40.28 -18.95
N ALA A 84 -4.32 -40.52 -18.47
CA ALA A 84 -4.97 -41.83 -18.53
C ALA A 84 -6.27 -41.85 -19.35
N VAL A 85 -6.33 -41.09 -20.44
CA VAL A 85 -7.42 -41.16 -21.43
C VAL A 85 -6.86 -41.27 -22.85
N ASN A 86 -6.43 -42.48 -23.20
CA ASN A 86 -6.51 -43.01 -24.57
C ASN A 86 -6.55 -44.53 -24.50
#